data_AF-A0A6B3BGX4-F1
#
_entry.id   AF-A0A6B3BGX4-F1
#
_cell.length_a   1.000
_cell.length_b   1.000
_cell.length_c   1.000
_cell.angle_alpha   90.00
_cell.angle_beta   90.00
_cell.angle_gamma   90.00
#
_symmetry.space_group_name_H-M   'P 1'
#
loop_
_entity.id
_entity.type
_entity.pdbx_description
1 polymer ?
#
loop_
_entity_poly.entity_id
_entity_poly.type
_entity_poly.pdbx_seq_one_letter_code
_entity_poly.pdbx_strand_id
1 'polypeptide(L)'
;MQKVIDYIEEHRKSYENHAFFTRLLANDSLPGEKRLAWGPSVVPFIMGYSDLNKYVFRKDEGNARPDQLQALLNAHTYEEDFHWQWMLTDLEKLGADSSMPLSDATRVLWSENFSHSRRLCLELAALAAGAPTYAVFAMVESIEAVSITIFTHCRGIALRDGRECEFFGTKHYMAEASHSIKSPEVEEKSLPSLDDAQREEAKRMVDRTFSLFDNWSGSLLRFALESGDHERTYERLIQESKDLLPEAEAVAAAAF
;
A
#
# COMPACT_ATOMS: atom_id res chain seq x y z
N MET A 1 -4.25 -21.83 10.92
CA MET A 1 -3.71 -20.71 10.13
C MET A 1 -3.02 -21.18 8.86
N GLN A 2 -2.16 -22.22 8.90
CA GLN A 2 -1.36 -22.65 7.73
C GLN A 2 -2.12 -22.73 6.39
N LYS A 3 -3.29 -23.37 6.33
CA LYS A 3 -4.09 -23.45 5.10
C LYS A 3 -4.50 -22.09 4.51
N VAL A 4 -4.59 -21.05 5.35
CA VAL A 4 -4.87 -19.67 4.92
C VAL A 4 -3.60 -19.04 4.35
N ILE A 5 -2.44 -19.28 4.96
CA ILE A 5 -1.13 -18.85 4.43
C ILE A 5 -0.86 -19.47 3.06
N ASP A 6 -1.13 -20.77 2.89
CA ASP A 6 -0.98 -21.44 1.60
C ASP A 6 -1.91 -20.80 0.54
N TYR A 7 -3.12 -20.41 0.95
CA TYR A 7 -4.09 -19.73 0.09
C TYR A 7 -3.68 -18.30 -0.29
N ILE A 8 -3.02 -17.58 0.63
CA ILE A 8 -2.41 -16.27 0.35
C ILE A 8 -1.31 -16.42 -0.71
N GLU A 9 -0.45 -17.45 -0.59
CA GLU A 9 0.60 -17.72 -1.56
C GLU A 9 0.04 -18.05 -2.96
N GLU A 10 -1.10 -18.75 -3.04
CA GLU A 10 -1.81 -18.98 -4.31
C GLU A 10 -2.27 -17.65 -4.95
N HIS A 11 -2.84 -16.74 -4.15
CA HIS A 11 -3.25 -15.41 -4.61
C HIS A 11 -2.07 -14.55 -5.04
N ARG A 12 -0.97 -14.56 -4.26
CA ARG A 12 0.27 -13.85 -4.56
C ARG A 12 0.81 -14.23 -5.93
N LYS A 13 0.89 -15.53 -6.24
CA LYS A 13 1.34 -16.04 -7.55
C LYS A 13 0.45 -15.58 -8.69
N SER A 14 -0.86 -15.47 -8.47
CA SER A 14 -1.76 -14.90 -9.48
C SER A 14 -1.49 -13.42 -9.68
N TYR A 15 -1.38 -12.68 -8.57
CA TYR A 15 -1.16 -11.23 -8.53
C TYR A 15 0.16 -10.79 -9.20
N GLU A 16 1.22 -11.60 -9.13
CA GLU A 16 2.49 -11.35 -9.85
C GLU A 16 2.32 -11.15 -11.37
N ASN A 17 1.25 -11.69 -11.96
CA ASN A 17 0.98 -11.55 -13.40
C ASN A 17 0.23 -10.26 -13.75
N HIS A 18 -0.11 -9.42 -12.77
CA HIS A 18 -0.87 -8.20 -13.00
C HIS A 18 -0.16 -7.26 -13.99
N ALA A 19 -0.95 -6.53 -14.80
CA ALA A 19 -0.43 -5.68 -15.88
C ALA A 19 0.52 -4.57 -15.38
N PHE A 20 0.34 -4.12 -14.13
CA PHE A 20 1.25 -3.20 -13.47
C PHE A 20 2.69 -3.73 -13.44
N PHE A 21 2.87 -5.01 -13.09
CA PHE A 21 4.19 -5.64 -13.09
C PHE A 21 4.67 -5.91 -14.51
N THR A 22 3.84 -6.58 -15.31
CA THR A 22 4.27 -7.13 -16.60
C THR A 22 4.41 -6.09 -17.72
N ARG A 23 3.70 -4.96 -17.66
CA ARG A 23 3.72 -3.93 -18.71
C ARG A 23 4.45 -2.65 -18.32
N LEU A 24 4.48 -2.31 -17.04
CA LEU A 24 5.14 -1.10 -16.55
C LEU A 24 6.46 -1.45 -15.86
N LEU A 25 6.41 -2.18 -14.74
CA LEU A 25 7.62 -2.41 -13.96
C LEU A 25 8.63 -3.29 -14.68
N ALA A 26 8.23 -4.24 -15.53
CA ALA A 26 9.16 -5.09 -16.29
C ALA A 26 9.65 -4.47 -17.61
N ASN A 27 9.22 -3.25 -17.95
CA ASN A 27 9.53 -2.65 -19.25
C ASN A 27 10.86 -1.88 -19.24
N ASP A 28 11.95 -2.56 -19.58
CA ASP A 28 13.31 -1.99 -19.62
C ASP A 28 13.54 -0.96 -20.74
N SER A 29 12.58 -0.77 -21.66
CA SER A 29 12.64 0.34 -22.63
C SER A 29 12.25 1.68 -22.00
N LEU A 30 11.61 1.65 -20.82
CA LEU A 30 11.26 2.85 -20.06
C LEU A 30 12.38 3.21 -19.08
N PRO A 31 12.70 4.51 -18.91
CA PRO A 31 13.60 4.94 -17.85
C PRO A 31 13.00 4.67 -16.46
N GLY A 32 13.85 4.52 -15.44
CA GLY A 32 13.42 4.19 -14.08
C GLY A 32 12.38 5.15 -13.50
N GLU A 33 12.53 6.46 -13.74
CA GLU A 33 11.58 7.48 -13.31
C GLU A 33 10.19 7.22 -13.88
N LYS A 34 10.10 6.76 -15.14
CA LYS A 34 8.81 6.47 -15.77
C LYS A 34 8.20 5.17 -15.24
N ARG A 35 9.03 4.16 -14.95
CA ARG A 35 8.59 2.91 -14.30
C ARG A 35 8.07 3.17 -12.89
N LEU A 36 8.56 4.22 -12.22
CA LEU A 36 8.22 4.60 -10.84
C LEU A 36 7.35 5.86 -10.73
N ALA A 37 6.84 6.40 -11.85
CA ALA A 37 6.06 7.65 -11.88
C ALA A 37 4.74 7.60 -11.08
N TRP A 38 4.30 6.42 -10.67
CA TRP A 38 3.16 6.24 -9.78
C TRP A 38 3.48 6.51 -8.30
N GLY A 39 4.75 6.57 -7.91
CA GLY A 39 5.18 6.70 -6.51
C GLY A 39 4.44 7.78 -5.72
N PRO A 40 4.30 9.02 -6.21
CA PRO A 40 3.60 10.07 -5.47
C PRO A 40 2.13 9.75 -5.18
N SER A 41 1.43 9.09 -6.12
CA SER A 41 0.02 8.71 -5.94
C SER A 41 -0.20 7.72 -4.79
N VAL A 42 0.87 7.09 -4.30
CA VAL A 42 0.87 6.11 -3.21
C VAL A 42 1.05 6.77 -1.84
N VAL A 43 1.48 8.03 -1.76
CA VAL A 43 1.69 8.76 -0.49
C VAL A 43 0.52 8.61 0.49
N PRO A 44 -0.76 8.79 0.09
CA PRO A 44 -1.85 8.65 1.04
C PRO A 44 -1.98 7.24 1.63
N PHE A 45 -1.60 6.20 0.86
CA PHE A 45 -1.60 4.83 1.34
C PHE A 45 -0.44 4.56 2.29
N ILE A 46 0.80 4.96 1.95
CA ILE A 46 1.97 4.70 2.80
C ILE A 46 1.86 5.42 4.14
N MET A 47 1.45 6.69 4.12
CA MET A 47 1.22 7.45 5.35
C MET A 47 0.07 6.84 6.15
N GLY A 48 -1.03 6.49 5.48
CA GLY A 48 -2.18 5.86 6.12
C GLY A 48 -1.91 4.44 6.62
N TYR A 49 -0.94 3.71 6.07
CA TYR A 49 -0.57 2.37 6.54
C TYR A 49 0.07 2.43 7.93
N SER A 50 0.87 3.48 8.21
CA SER A 50 1.36 3.75 9.57
C SER A 50 0.19 3.96 10.55
N ASP A 51 -0.86 4.68 10.13
CA ASP A 51 -2.07 4.85 10.94
C ASP A 51 -2.85 3.55 11.11
N LEU A 52 -2.96 2.71 10.07
CA LEU A 52 -3.59 1.39 10.15
C LEU A 52 -2.86 0.50 11.16
N ASN A 53 -1.53 0.44 11.07
CA ASN A 53 -0.69 -0.31 11.99
C ASN A 53 -0.92 0.14 13.43
N LYS A 54 -0.85 1.45 13.69
CA LYS A 54 -0.91 2.00 15.04
C LYS A 54 -2.30 2.00 15.67
N TYR A 55 -3.34 2.29 14.89
CA TYR A 55 -4.68 2.57 15.42
C TYR A 55 -5.73 1.51 15.08
N VAL A 56 -5.44 0.60 14.15
CA VAL A 56 -6.40 -0.41 13.69
C VAL A 56 -5.94 -1.83 13.99
N PHE A 57 -4.70 -2.19 13.63
CA PHE A 57 -4.21 -3.58 13.74
C PHE A 57 -3.62 -3.87 15.11
N ARG A 58 -2.85 -2.92 15.65
CA ARG A 58 -2.24 -3.03 16.97
C ARG A 58 -3.31 -2.96 18.05
N LYS A 59 -3.27 -3.91 18.98
CA LYS A 59 -4.13 -3.92 20.17
C LYS A 59 -3.28 -4.09 21.42
N ASP A 60 -3.63 -3.36 22.47
CA ASP A 60 -3.05 -3.59 23.79
C ASP A 60 -3.52 -4.98 24.28
N GLU A 61 -2.56 -5.84 24.61
CA GLU A 61 -2.85 -7.19 25.11
C GLU A 61 -3.27 -7.16 26.60
N GLY A 62 -3.03 -6.04 27.31
CA GLY A 62 -3.46 -5.81 28.68
C GLY A 62 -3.22 -7.00 29.62
N ASN A 63 -4.23 -7.32 30.44
CA ASN A 63 -4.28 -8.52 31.29
C ASN A 63 -5.13 -9.65 30.68
N ALA A 64 -5.40 -9.61 29.37
CA ALA A 64 -6.21 -10.63 28.70
C ALA A 64 -5.41 -11.95 28.55
N ARG A 65 -6.11 -13.04 28.21
CA ARG A 65 -5.40 -14.27 27.82
C ARG A 65 -4.52 -13.96 26.58
N PRO A 66 -3.28 -14.46 26.53
CA PRO A 66 -2.40 -14.23 25.38
C PRO A 66 -3.05 -14.72 24.09
N ASP A 67 -3.20 -13.83 23.11
CA ASP A 67 -3.57 -14.16 21.73
C ASP A 67 -2.29 -14.18 20.89
N GLN A 68 -1.80 -15.38 20.57
CA GLN A 68 -0.56 -15.55 19.82
C GLN A 68 -0.55 -14.81 18.48
N LEU A 69 -1.71 -14.71 17.80
CA LEU A 69 -1.79 -13.98 16.53
C LEU A 69 -1.74 -12.48 16.75
N GLN A 70 -2.32 -11.97 17.84
CA GLN A 70 -2.24 -10.54 18.15
C GLN A 70 -0.81 -10.15 18.54
N ALA A 71 -0.07 -11.01 19.25
CA ALA A 71 1.32 -10.76 19.59
C ALA A 71 2.20 -10.67 18.33
N LEU A 72 1.98 -11.56 17.36
CA LEU A 72 2.66 -11.54 16.06
C LEU A 72 2.29 -10.28 15.25
N LEU A 73 0.99 -9.96 15.16
CA LEU A 73 0.52 -8.72 14.53
C LEU A 73 1.15 -7.49 15.15
N ASN A 74 1.15 -7.39 16.48
CA ASN A 74 1.72 -6.25 17.17
C ASN A 74 3.21 -6.09 16.85
N ALA A 75 3.99 -7.18 16.92
CA ALA A 75 5.41 -7.15 16.58
C ALA A 75 5.64 -6.61 15.16
N HIS A 76 4.88 -7.11 14.19
CA HIS A 76 4.92 -6.64 12.80
C HIS A 76 4.61 -5.15 12.68
N THR A 77 3.52 -4.68 13.33
CA THR A 77 3.12 -3.27 13.23
C THR A 77 4.16 -2.30 13.78
N TYR A 78 5.00 -2.69 14.74
CA TYR A 78 6.04 -1.79 15.28
C TYR A 78 7.22 -1.60 14.35
N GLU A 79 7.50 -2.60 13.53
CA GLU A 79 8.57 -2.55 12.54
C GLU A 79 8.19 -1.61 11.39
N GLU A 80 7.00 -1.80 10.85
CA GLU A 80 6.45 -1.04 9.71
C GLU A 80 6.25 0.47 9.99
N ASP A 81 6.24 0.89 11.27
CA ASP A 81 5.92 2.27 11.69
C ASP A 81 6.81 3.35 11.06
N PHE A 82 7.99 2.98 10.54
CA PHE A 82 9.00 3.92 10.06
C PHE A 82 9.26 3.86 8.55
N HIS A 83 8.68 2.91 7.82
CA HIS A 83 8.97 2.73 6.40
C HIS A 83 8.55 3.94 5.54
N TRP A 84 7.56 4.74 5.98
CA TRP A 84 7.14 5.97 5.30
C TRP A 84 8.27 6.99 5.12
N GLN A 85 9.33 6.95 5.94
CA GLN A 85 10.48 7.83 5.80
C GLN A 85 11.25 7.56 4.50
N TRP A 86 11.36 6.29 4.09
CA TRP A 86 11.98 5.93 2.81
C TRP A 86 11.14 6.42 1.63
N MET A 87 9.81 6.44 1.78
CA MET A 87 8.91 6.97 0.75
C MET A 87 9.15 8.47 0.53
N LEU A 88 9.40 9.25 1.59
CA LEU A 88 9.73 10.67 1.44
C LEU A 88 11.05 10.87 0.69
N THR A 89 12.09 10.08 1.01
CA THR A 89 13.35 10.09 0.26
C THR A 89 13.13 9.77 -1.23
N ASP A 90 12.17 8.91 -1.55
CA ASP A 90 11.86 8.56 -2.94
C ASP A 90 11.19 9.70 -3.69
N LEU A 91 10.34 10.50 -3.03
CA LEU A 91 9.77 11.71 -3.65
C LEU A 91 10.86 12.68 -4.09
N GLU A 92 11.89 12.88 -3.27
CA GLU A 92 13.05 13.71 -3.64
C GLU A 92 13.80 13.12 -4.84
N LYS A 93 14.08 11.81 -4.82
CA LYS A 93 14.82 11.13 -5.89
C LYS A 93 14.09 11.13 -7.23
N LEU A 94 12.76 10.98 -7.19
CA LEU A 94 11.91 10.99 -8.38
C LEU A 94 11.64 12.40 -8.92
N GLY A 95 12.12 13.46 -8.24
CA GLY A 95 11.80 14.84 -8.61
C GLY A 95 10.32 15.17 -8.41
N ALA A 96 9.67 14.48 -7.47
CA ALA A 96 8.25 14.61 -7.18
C ALA A 96 7.93 15.44 -5.93
N ASP A 97 8.96 15.95 -5.25
CA ASP A 97 8.87 16.81 -4.06
C ASP A 97 8.91 18.31 -4.44
N SER A 98 7.86 18.80 -5.09
CA SER A 98 7.76 20.19 -5.50
C SER A 98 7.42 21.11 -4.32
N SER A 99 8.10 22.26 -4.21
CA SER A 99 7.74 23.28 -3.23
C SER A 99 6.43 23.97 -3.63
N MET A 100 5.41 23.88 -2.77
CA MET A 100 4.10 24.51 -3.01
C MET A 100 3.40 24.90 -1.70
N PRO A 101 2.42 25.83 -1.74
CA PRO A 101 1.60 26.13 -0.56
C PRO A 101 0.90 24.88 -0.03
N LEU A 102 0.72 24.80 1.30
CA LEU A 102 0.03 23.66 1.93
C LEU A 102 -1.34 23.38 1.29
N SER A 103 -2.11 24.42 0.97
CA SER A 103 -3.41 24.23 0.31
C SER A 103 -3.29 23.54 -1.05
N ASP A 104 -2.24 23.83 -1.82
CA ASP A 104 -2.02 23.23 -3.13
C ASP A 104 -1.50 21.79 -2.98
N ALA A 105 -0.63 21.52 -2.01
CA ALA A 105 -0.24 20.16 -1.66
C ALA A 105 -1.47 19.31 -1.25
N THR A 106 -2.37 19.89 -0.44
CA THR A 106 -3.63 19.23 -0.08
C THR A 106 -4.51 18.97 -1.31
N ARG A 107 -4.63 19.91 -2.25
CA ARG A 107 -5.38 19.70 -3.50
C ARG A 107 -4.83 18.52 -4.29
N VAL A 108 -3.51 18.38 -4.40
CA VAL A 108 -2.87 17.23 -5.05
C VAL A 108 -3.20 15.93 -4.31
N LEU A 109 -2.92 15.87 -3.00
CA LEU A 109 -3.11 14.67 -2.18
C LEU A 109 -4.58 14.23 -2.06
N TRP A 110 -5.53 15.17 -2.15
CA TRP A 110 -6.98 14.91 -2.14
C TRP A 110 -7.63 14.87 -3.52
N SER A 111 -6.87 15.01 -4.59
CA SER A 111 -7.38 14.90 -5.96
C SER A 111 -7.97 13.51 -6.26
N GLU A 112 -8.73 13.42 -7.35
CA GLU A 112 -9.25 12.13 -7.81
C GLU A 112 -8.13 11.20 -8.28
N ASN A 113 -7.06 11.75 -8.86
CA ASN A 113 -5.90 10.97 -9.30
C ASN A 113 -5.18 10.25 -8.15
N PHE A 114 -5.35 10.70 -6.91
CA PHE A 114 -4.76 10.08 -5.71
C PHE A 114 -5.83 9.33 -4.88
N SER A 115 -7.08 9.29 -5.34
CA SER A 115 -8.21 8.76 -4.56
C SER A 115 -8.08 7.27 -4.29
N HIS A 116 -7.48 6.51 -5.21
CA HIS A 116 -7.29 5.07 -5.08
C HIS A 116 -6.51 4.69 -3.80
N SER A 117 -5.48 5.45 -3.45
CA SER A 117 -4.67 5.20 -2.26
C SER A 117 -5.40 5.56 -0.96
N ARG A 118 -6.18 6.65 -0.97
CA ARG A 118 -7.03 7.01 0.18
C ARG A 118 -8.12 5.98 0.40
N ARG A 119 -8.81 5.56 -0.68
CA ARG A 119 -9.88 4.55 -0.63
C ARG A 119 -9.35 3.21 -0.14
N LEU A 120 -8.15 2.80 -0.57
CA LEU A 120 -7.52 1.57 -0.08
C LEU A 120 -7.37 1.58 1.44
N CYS A 121 -6.82 2.64 2.05
CA CYS A 121 -6.73 2.76 3.50
C CYS A 121 -8.08 2.66 4.21
N LEU A 122 -9.09 3.38 3.69
CA LEU A 122 -10.42 3.39 4.29
C LEU A 122 -11.09 2.02 4.22
N GLU A 123 -10.95 1.31 3.10
CA GLU A 123 -11.50 -0.02 2.91
C GLU A 123 -10.80 -1.05 3.82
N LEU A 124 -9.46 -1.00 3.93
CA LEU A 124 -8.71 -1.86 4.85
C LEU A 124 -9.09 -1.60 6.31
N ALA A 125 -9.23 -0.34 6.71
CA ALA A 125 -9.70 0.02 8.04
C ALA A 125 -11.11 -0.53 8.30
N ALA A 126 -12.02 -0.40 7.33
CA ALA A 126 -13.39 -0.89 7.45
C ALA A 126 -13.47 -2.43 7.53
N LEU A 127 -12.60 -3.14 6.80
CA LEU A 127 -12.52 -4.61 6.87
C LEU A 127 -11.97 -5.08 8.21
N ALA A 128 -10.97 -4.39 8.75
CA ALA A 128 -10.38 -4.73 10.03
C ALA A 128 -11.28 -4.36 11.21
N ALA A 129 -12.10 -3.31 11.07
CA ALA A 129 -12.96 -2.80 12.13
C ALA A 129 -13.94 -3.88 12.60
N GLY A 130 -13.73 -4.39 13.81
CA GLY A 130 -14.56 -5.43 14.42
C GLY A 130 -14.28 -6.85 13.92
N ALA A 131 -13.30 -7.06 13.03
CA ALA A 131 -12.90 -8.39 12.60
C ALA A 131 -12.14 -9.14 13.72
N PRO A 132 -12.28 -10.47 13.79
CA PRO A 132 -11.51 -11.28 14.73
C PRO A 132 -10.02 -11.28 14.37
N THR A 133 -9.15 -11.47 15.37
CA THR A 133 -7.68 -11.40 15.19
C THR A 133 -7.17 -12.27 14.05
N TYR A 134 -7.70 -13.49 13.90
CA TYR A 134 -7.25 -14.40 12.83
C TYR A 134 -7.58 -13.88 11.42
N ALA A 135 -8.65 -13.11 11.25
CA ALA A 135 -9.00 -12.50 9.98
C ALA A 135 -8.12 -11.29 9.70
N VAL A 136 -7.90 -10.43 10.71
CA VAL A 136 -6.95 -9.30 10.61
C VAL A 136 -5.52 -9.81 10.32
N PHE A 137 -5.11 -10.90 10.95
CA PHE A 137 -3.84 -11.58 10.67
C PHE A 137 -3.77 -11.99 9.20
N ALA A 138 -4.79 -12.69 8.68
CA ALA A 138 -4.82 -13.08 7.26
C ALA A 138 -4.81 -11.87 6.30
N MET A 139 -5.42 -10.76 6.69
CA MET A 139 -5.38 -9.51 5.92
C MET A 139 -3.97 -8.93 5.87
N VAL A 140 -3.31 -8.77 7.02
CA VAL A 140 -1.93 -8.24 7.09
C VAL A 140 -0.98 -9.13 6.29
N GLU A 141 -1.04 -10.45 6.46
CA GLU A 141 -0.24 -11.37 5.65
C GLU A 141 -0.52 -11.29 4.14
N SER A 142 -1.74 -10.94 3.75
CA SER A 142 -2.05 -10.67 2.35
C SER A 142 -1.43 -9.35 1.86
N ILE A 143 -1.38 -8.33 2.72
CA ILE A 143 -0.70 -7.05 2.44
C ILE A 143 0.80 -7.28 2.28
N GLU A 144 1.42 -8.06 3.17
CA GLU A 144 2.84 -8.46 3.08
C GLU A 144 3.14 -9.26 1.80
N ALA A 145 2.26 -10.19 1.44
CA ALA A 145 2.38 -10.91 0.18
C ALA A 145 2.31 -9.98 -1.05
N VAL A 146 1.49 -8.93 -0.98
CA VAL A 146 1.44 -7.89 -2.02
C VAL A 146 2.69 -7.02 -2.01
N SER A 147 3.17 -6.60 -0.82
CA SER A 147 4.34 -5.72 -0.65
C SER A 147 5.59 -6.38 -1.23
N ILE A 148 5.88 -7.62 -0.83
CA ILE A 148 7.06 -8.36 -1.31
C ILE A 148 7.02 -8.55 -2.83
N THR A 149 5.83 -8.77 -3.42
CA THR A 149 5.68 -8.87 -4.88
C THR A 149 6.01 -7.52 -5.55
N ILE A 150 5.48 -6.41 -5.04
CA ILE A 150 5.80 -5.08 -5.58
C ILE A 150 7.29 -4.78 -5.49
N PHE A 151 7.90 -5.00 -4.32
CA PHE A 151 9.32 -4.68 -4.12
C PHE A 151 10.25 -5.61 -4.89
N THR A 152 9.86 -6.88 -5.09
CA THR A 152 10.58 -7.79 -6.00
C THR A 152 10.65 -7.22 -7.42
N HIS A 153 9.56 -6.63 -7.91
CA HIS A 153 9.51 -6.02 -9.23
C HIS A 153 10.15 -4.63 -9.30
N CYS A 154 10.29 -3.93 -8.18
CA CYS A 154 10.99 -2.63 -8.12
C CYS A 154 12.51 -2.79 -7.96
N ARG A 155 12.98 -3.94 -7.44
CA ARG A 155 14.39 -4.21 -7.18
C ARG A 155 15.26 -4.00 -8.42
N GLY A 156 16.27 -3.16 -8.28
CA GLY A 156 17.26 -2.87 -9.31
C GLY A 156 16.80 -1.87 -10.37
N ILE A 157 15.63 -1.24 -10.20
CA ILE A 157 15.21 -0.13 -11.07
C ILE A 157 16.07 1.10 -10.75
N ALA A 158 17.11 1.30 -11.56
CA ALA A 158 17.93 2.50 -11.49
C ALA A 158 17.26 3.68 -12.23
N LEU A 159 17.33 4.86 -11.62
CA LEU A 159 17.04 6.13 -12.26
C LEU A 159 18.13 6.49 -13.28
N ARG A 160 17.92 7.51 -14.10
CA ARG A 160 18.87 7.92 -15.16
C ARG A 160 20.23 8.32 -14.63
N ASP A 161 20.30 8.81 -13.40
CA ASP A 161 21.54 9.17 -12.72
C ASP A 161 22.23 7.97 -12.02
N GLY A 162 21.67 6.77 -12.17
CA GLY A 162 22.19 5.53 -11.61
C GLY A 162 21.81 5.27 -10.15
N ARG A 163 21.10 6.18 -9.49
CA ARG A 163 20.58 5.95 -8.13
C ARG A 163 19.37 5.03 -8.16
N GLU A 164 19.14 4.35 -7.04
CA GLU A 164 17.92 3.59 -6.79
C GLU A 164 17.09 4.28 -5.70
N CYS A 165 15.77 4.11 -5.78
CA CYS A 165 14.85 4.45 -4.71
C CYS A 165 15.10 3.59 -3.45
N GLU A 166 14.75 4.12 -2.28
CA GLU A 166 14.81 3.41 -1.00
C GLU A 166 13.58 2.54 -0.78
N PHE A 167 12.40 3.14 -0.85
CA PHE A 167 11.12 2.47 -0.59
C PHE A 167 10.74 1.59 -1.78
N PHE A 168 10.81 2.12 -3.00
CA PHE A 168 10.58 1.37 -4.24
C PHE A 168 11.90 0.86 -4.85
N GLY A 169 12.71 0.18 -4.04
CA GLY A 169 13.98 -0.36 -4.50
C GLY A 169 14.51 -1.52 -3.66
N THR A 170 15.75 -1.89 -3.95
CA THR A 170 16.45 -3.05 -3.37
C THR A 170 16.53 -2.96 -1.85
N LYS A 171 16.63 -1.76 -1.28
CA LYS A 171 16.70 -1.55 0.17
C LYS A 171 15.46 -2.10 0.87
N HIS A 172 14.27 -1.69 0.45
CA HIS A 172 13.03 -2.19 1.04
C HIS A 172 12.82 -3.68 0.78
N TYR A 173 13.07 -4.13 -0.46
CA TYR A 173 13.01 -5.57 -0.78
C TYR A 173 13.88 -6.43 0.15
N MET A 174 15.08 -5.97 0.50
CA MET A 174 15.96 -6.70 1.42
C MET A 174 15.41 -6.78 2.84
N ALA A 175 14.82 -5.70 3.36
CA ALA A 175 14.19 -5.69 4.68
C ALA A 175 12.99 -6.66 4.73
N GLU A 176 12.14 -6.62 3.72
CA GLU A 176 10.96 -7.48 3.57
C GLU A 176 11.34 -8.95 3.35
N ALA A 177 12.36 -9.22 2.53
CA ALA A 177 12.82 -10.57 2.27
C ALA A 177 13.43 -11.25 3.50
N SER A 178 13.98 -10.50 4.46
CA SER A 178 14.43 -11.08 5.72
C SER A 178 13.27 -11.54 6.62
N HIS A 179 12.04 -11.06 6.39
CA HIS A 179 10.91 -11.15 7.33
C HIS A 179 9.78 -12.06 6.84
N SER A 180 9.94 -12.68 5.67
CA SER A 180 8.93 -13.60 5.11
C SER A 180 8.42 -14.60 6.15
N ILE A 181 7.12 -14.89 6.15
CA ILE A 181 6.50 -15.93 7.01
C ILE A 181 7.12 -17.33 6.84
N LYS A 182 7.86 -17.56 5.75
CA LYS A 182 8.66 -18.78 5.53
C LYS A 182 10.08 -18.67 6.10
N SER A 183 10.38 -17.58 6.81
CA SER A 183 11.61 -17.47 7.57
C SER A 183 11.59 -18.53 8.68
N PRO A 184 12.73 -19.15 8.99
CA PRO A 184 12.82 -20.20 10.00
C PRO A 184 12.22 -19.81 11.36
N GLU A 185 12.22 -18.51 11.69
CA GLU A 185 11.74 -17.96 12.97
C GLU A 185 10.20 -17.99 13.11
N VAL A 186 9.46 -17.92 11.99
CA VAL A 186 7.99 -18.07 11.97
C VAL A 186 7.59 -19.54 11.83
N GLU A 187 8.35 -20.35 11.07
CA GLU A 187 8.15 -21.81 11.00
C GLU A 187 8.33 -22.49 12.39
N GLU A 188 9.13 -21.92 13.30
CA GLU A 188 9.28 -22.41 14.67
C GLU A 188 8.08 -22.13 15.59
N LYS A 189 7.22 -21.17 15.27
CA LYS A 189 6.00 -20.88 16.04
C LYS A 189 4.82 -21.62 15.41
N SER A 190 4.31 -22.67 16.06
CA SER A 190 3.09 -23.35 15.60
C SER A 190 1.91 -22.36 15.59
N LEU A 191 1.58 -21.83 14.42
CA LEU A 191 0.44 -20.94 14.25
C LEU A 191 -0.84 -21.68 14.69
N PRO A 192 -1.79 -21.01 15.36
CA PRO A 192 -2.98 -21.68 15.87
C PRO A 192 -3.81 -22.31 14.75
N SER A 193 -4.41 -23.45 15.07
CA SER A 193 -5.39 -24.09 14.20
C SER A 193 -6.67 -23.26 14.16
N LEU A 194 -7.24 -23.13 12.96
CA LEU A 194 -8.55 -22.53 12.76
C LEU A 194 -9.54 -23.65 12.46
N ASP A 195 -10.76 -23.52 12.97
CA ASP A 195 -11.88 -24.33 12.52
C ASP A 195 -12.29 -23.95 11.08
N ASP A 196 -13.27 -24.66 10.52
CA ASP A 196 -13.65 -24.44 9.12
C ASP A 196 -14.40 -23.12 8.90
N ALA A 197 -15.19 -22.64 9.87
CA ALA A 197 -15.88 -21.35 9.75
C ALA A 197 -14.88 -20.20 9.78
N GLN A 198 -13.95 -20.22 10.75
CA GLN A 198 -12.85 -19.26 10.87
C GLN A 198 -11.95 -19.27 9.64
N ARG A 199 -11.66 -20.45 9.09
CA ARG A 199 -10.83 -20.59 7.88
C ARG A 199 -11.51 -19.95 6.67
N GLU A 200 -12.79 -20.22 6.47
CA GLU A 200 -13.54 -19.63 5.35
C GLU A 200 -13.72 -18.12 5.52
N GLU A 201 -13.87 -17.62 6.75
CA GLU A 201 -13.87 -16.19 7.04
C GLU A 201 -12.52 -15.53 6.74
N ALA A 202 -11.43 -16.14 7.17
CA ALA A 202 -10.08 -15.66 6.85
C ALA A 202 -9.82 -15.65 5.34
N LYS A 203 -10.25 -16.68 4.60
CA LYS A 203 -10.13 -16.70 3.14
C LYS A 203 -10.92 -15.58 2.46
N ARG A 204 -12.14 -15.29 2.91
CA ARG A 204 -12.90 -14.13 2.39
C ARG A 204 -12.18 -12.81 2.62
N MET A 205 -11.47 -12.69 3.76
CA MET A 205 -10.62 -11.54 4.04
C MET A 205 -9.44 -11.47 3.05
N VAL A 206 -8.78 -12.59 2.78
CA VAL A 206 -7.71 -12.70 1.76
C VAL A 206 -8.23 -12.25 0.40
N ASP A 207 -9.34 -12.83 -0.07
CA ASP A 207 -9.96 -12.52 -1.36
C ASP A 207 -10.25 -11.02 -1.51
N ARG A 208 -10.85 -10.44 -0.46
CA ARG A 208 -11.19 -9.02 -0.46
C ARG A 208 -9.94 -8.14 -0.48
N THR A 209 -8.90 -8.52 0.27
CA THR A 209 -7.64 -7.78 0.32
C THR A 209 -6.96 -7.80 -1.04
N PHE A 210 -6.78 -8.96 -1.66
CA PHE A 210 -6.20 -9.05 -3.00
C PHE A 210 -7.03 -8.31 -4.05
N SER A 211 -8.36 -8.36 -3.98
CA SER A 211 -9.22 -7.58 -4.87
C SER A 211 -9.01 -6.07 -4.73
N LEU A 212 -8.81 -5.56 -3.51
CA LEU A 212 -8.48 -4.15 -3.29
C LEU A 212 -7.14 -3.77 -3.92
N PHE A 213 -6.11 -4.61 -3.73
CA PHE A 213 -4.78 -4.36 -4.31
C PHE A 213 -4.71 -4.54 -5.83
N ASP A 214 -5.49 -5.45 -6.41
CA ASP A 214 -5.64 -5.59 -7.86
C ASP A 214 -6.17 -4.28 -8.47
N ASN A 215 -7.27 -3.75 -7.92
CA ASN A 215 -7.84 -2.47 -8.34
C ASN A 215 -6.87 -1.29 -8.12
N TRP A 216 -6.16 -1.28 -7.00
CA TRP A 216 -5.19 -0.25 -6.67
C TRP A 216 -4.01 -0.27 -7.65
N SER A 217 -3.40 -1.43 -7.90
CA SER A 217 -2.33 -1.61 -8.89
C SER A 217 -2.77 -1.27 -10.31
N GLY A 218 -4.03 -1.57 -10.67
CA GLY A 218 -4.62 -1.10 -11.93
C GLY A 218 -4.68 0.42 -12.01
N SER A 219 -4.96 1.09 -10.88
CA SER A 219 -4.96 2.56 -10.79
C SER A 219 -3.56 3.15 -10.85
N LEU A 220 -2.56 2.52 -10.21
CA LEU A 220 -1.15 2.91 -10.32
C LEU A 220 -0.64 2.82 -11.75
N LEU A 221 -0.98 1.73 -12.45
CA LEU A 221 -0.64 1.57 -13.86
C LEU A 221 -1.23 2.71 -14.70
N ARG A 222 -2.52 3.01 -14.55
CA ARG A 222 -3.17 4.12 -15.27
C ARG A 222 -2.51 5.46 -14.94
N PHE A 223 -2.29 5.74 -13.66
CA PHE A 223 -1.62 6.96 -13.22
C PHE A 223 -0.24 7.10 -13.87
N ALA A 224 0.58 6.05 -13.85
CA ALA A 224 1.92 6.09 -14.43
C ALA A 224 1.90 6.28 -15.96
N LEU A 225 0.93 5.70 -16.67
CA LEU A 225 0.84 5.82 -18.12
C LEU A 225 0.29 7.19 -18.57
N GLU A 226 -0.68 7.73 -17.85
CA GLU A 226 -1.37 8.98 -18.17
C GLU A 226 -0.63 10.22 -17.65
N SER A 227 0.13 10.07 -16.55
CA SER A 227 0.90 11.18 -15.97
C SER A 227 2.15 11.45 -16.80
N GLY A 228 2.38 12.74 -17.05
CA GLY A 228 3.60 13.24 -17.66
C GLY A 228 4.67 13.49 -16.60
N ASP A 229 5.27 14.66 -16.70
CA ASP A 229 6.11 15.22 -15.64
C ASP A 229 5.30 15.48 -14.36
N HIS A 230 5.92 15.28 -13.18
CA HIS A 230 5.25 15.42 -11.89
C HIS A 230 4.77 16.85 -11.63
N GLU A 231 5.60 17.85 -11.92
CA GLU A 231 5.29 19.27 -11.70
C GLU A 231 4.06 19.67 -12.52
N ARG A 232 4.06 19.35 -13.81
CA ARG A 232 2.90 19.60 -14.68
C ARG A 232 1.64 18.87 -14.24
N THR A 233 1.80 17.65 -13.73
CA THR A 233 0.68 16.88 -13.20
C THR A 233 0.09 17.60 -11.99
N TYR A 234 0.92 18.08 -11.06
CA TYR A 234 0.45 18.81 -9.88
C TYR A 234 -0.21 20.13 -10.25
N GLU A 235 0.39 20.93 -11.15
CA GLU A 235 -0.21 22.18 -11.64
C GLU A 235 -1.62 21.95 -12.20
N ARG A 236 -1.79 20.89 -13.01
CA ARG A 236 -3.10 20.52 -13.56
C ARG A 236 -4.10 20.19 -12.44
N LEU A 237 -3.73 19.33 -11.50
CA LEU A 237 -4.62 18.92 -10.39
C LEU A 237 -5.01 20.09 -9.49
N ILE A 238 -4.06 21.00 -9.25
CA ILE A 238 -4.30 22.23 -8.49
C ILE A 238 -5.31 23.11 -9.22
N GLN A 239 -5.15 23.28 -10.53
CA GLN A 239 -6.06 24.10 -11.34
C GLN A 239 -7.45 23.47 -11.42
N GLU A 240 -7.56 22.17 -11.69
CA GLU A 240 -8.83 21.43 -11.70
C GLU A 240 -9.59 21.60 -10.38
N SER A 241 -8.89 21.55 -9.24
CA SER A 241 -9.52 21.79 -7.94
C SER A 241 -10.00 23.25 -7.75
N LYS A 242 -9.25 24.24 -8.27
CA LYS A 242 -9.64 25.66 -8.19
C LYS A 242 -10.84 25.96 -9.10
N ASP A 243 -10.95 25.28 -10.23
CA ASP A 243 -12.04 25.45 -11.19
C ASP A 243 -13.39 24.93 -10.67
N LEU A 244 -13.39 24.07 -9.64
CA LEU A 244 -14.61 23.61 -8.95
C LEU A 244 -15.19 24.63 -7.96
N LEU A 245 -14.46 25.70 -7.62
CA LEU A 245 -14.92 26.67 -6.62
C LEU A 245 -16.24 27.36 -6.98
N PRO A 246 -16.47 27.85 -8.22
CA PRO A 246 -17.74 28.48 -8.58
C PRO A 246 -18.93 27.51 -8.48
N GLU A 247 -18.73 26.24 -8.80
CA GLU A 247 -19.77 25.21 -8.66
C GLU A 247 -20.06 24.94 -7.18
N ALA A 248 -19.03 24.81 -6.35
CA ALA A 248 -19.19 24.61 -4.91
C ALA A 248 -19.95 25.80 -4.26
N GLU A 249 -19.65 27.03 -4.66
CA GLU A 249 -20.35 28.23 -4.20
C GLU A 249 -21.81 28.25 -4.67
N ALA A 250 -22.09 27.85 -5.92
CA ALA A 250 -23.45 27.76 -6.44
C ALA A 250 -24.29 26.69 -5.72
N VAL A 251 -23.71 25.51 -5.45
CA VAL A 251 -24.38 24.44 -4.69
C VAL A 251 -24.65 24.89 -3.25
N ALA A 252 -23.68 25.54 -2.61
CA ALA A 252 -23.87 26.08 -1.26
C ALA A 252 -24.97 27.15 -1.22
N ALA A 253 -25.00 28.07 -2.20
CA ALA A 253 -26.02 29.11 -2.27
C ALA A 253 -27.43 28.56 -2.53
N ALA A 254 -27.56 27.42 -3.22
CA ALA A 254 -28.85 26.76 -3.45
C ALA A 254 -29.34 25.93 -2.24
N ALA A 255 -28.48 25.68 -1.25
CA ALA A 255 -28.82 24.94 -0.04
C ALA A 255 -29.40 25.80 1.09
N PHE A 256 -29.46 27.12 0.90
CA PHE A 256 -30.01 28.13 1.83
C PHE A 256 -31.09 28.98 1.15
#